data_AF-A0A7X8EK08-F1
#
_entry.id   AF-A0A7X8EK08-F1
#
_cell.length_a   1.000
_cell.length_b   1.000
_cell.length_c   1.000
_cell.angle_alpha   90.00
_cell.angle_beta   90.00
_cell.angle_gamma   90.00
#
_symmetry.space_group_name_H-M   'P 1'
#
loop_
_entity.id
_entity.type
_entity.pdbx_description
1 polymer ?
#
loop_
_entity_poly.entity_id
_entity_poly.type
_entity_poly.pdbx_seq_one_letter_code
_entity_poly.pdbx_strand_id
1 'polypeptide(L)'
;VINHKGFAISPTVKEGYILRVSEDLLSIMSYVTGKAPVVFPITTQDITPYGNNLYHLNSILQPCTATSAPVVGVALTAETAVPGCATGSSQVSDIEMAVRFAIEAAKEFGEGKLSFYNDEEFRLMVKLYGSMAHLQTMGNTGD
;
A
#
# COMPACT_ATOMS: atom_id res chain seq x y z
N VAL A 1 13.24 5.98 -4.04
CA VAL A 1 12.60 4.65 -4.05
C VAL A 1 11.81 4.43 -5.34
N ILE A 2 11.12 5.45 -5.86
CA ILE A 2 10.49 5.39 -7.19
C ILE A 2 10.60 6.75 -7.89
N ASN A 3 11.11 6.77 -9.13
CA ASN A 3 11.31 8.00 -9.90
C ASN A 3 10.25 8.05 -11.00
N HIS A 4 9.02 8.37 -10.61
CA HIS A 4 7.87 8.46 -11.50
C HIS A 4 7.00 9.64 -11.08
N LYS A 5 6.54 10.45 -12.03
CA LYS A 5 5.62 11.56 -11.72
C LYS A 5 4.17 11.07 -11.73
N GLY A 6 3.42 11.38 -10.66
CA GLY A 6 2.01 10.99 -10.51
C GLY A 6 1.78 10.38 -9.13
N PHE A 7 1.27 9.15 -9.11
CA PHE A 7 1.18 8.35 -7.89
C PHE A 7 1.66 6.93 -8.14
N ALA A 8 1.94 6.21 -7.05
CA ALA A 8 2.28 4.79 -7.03
C ALA A 8 1.54 4.10 -5.88
N ILE A 9 1.29 2.80 -6.03
CA ILE A 9 0.65 1.98 -4.98
C ILE A 9 1.64 1.00 -4.35
N SER A 10 1.40 0.59 -3.11
CA SER A 10 2.12 -0.56 -2.53
C SER A 10 1.47 -1.88 -2.98
N PRO A 11 2.14 -3.03 -2.79
CA PRO A 11 1.43 -4.29 -2.66
C PRO A 11 0.41 -4.24 -1.51
N THR A 12 -0.59 -5.11 -1.57
CA THR A 12 -1.58 -5.24 -0.49
C THR A 12 -0.93 -5.87 0.73
N VAL A 13 -1.10 -5.23 1.88
CA VAL A 13 -0.67 -5.76 3.18
C VAL A 13 -1.89 -6.22 3.96
N LYS A 14 -1.84 -7.42 4.50
CA LYS A 14 -2.93 -7.96 5.34
C LYS A 14 -2.35 -8.82 6.46
N GLU A 15 -2.64 -8.43 7.70
CA GLU A 15 -2.35 -9.24 8.92
C GLU A 15 -0.89 -9.72 9.00
N GLY A 16 0.06 -8.83 8.68
CA GLY A 16 1.51 -9.11 8.70
C GLY A 16 2.06 -9.74 7.42
N TYR A 17 1.23 -10.01 6.41
CA TYR A 17 1.67 -10.48 5.10
C TYR A 17 1.74 -9.36 4.07
N ILE A 18 2.80 -9.36 3.27
CA ILE A 18 2.90 -8.62 2.00
C ILE A 18 2.41 -9.56 0.90
N LEU A 19 1.24 -9.27 0.33
CA LEU A 19 0.59 -10.10 -0.67
C LEU A 19 0.96 -9.65 -2.09
N ARG A 20 0.64 -10.52 -3.07
CA ARG A 20 0.69 -10.15 -4.49
C ARG A 20 -0.18 -8.90 -4.71
N VAL A 21 0.31 -8.00 -5.57
CA VAL A 21 -0.44 -6.79 -5.95
C VAL A 21 -1.74 -7.19 -6.64
N SER A 22 -2.84 -6.52 -6.27
CA SER A 22 -4.15 -6.74 -6.91
C SER A 22 -4.13 -6.27 -8.36
N GLU A 23 -4.44 -7.18 -9.28
CA GLU A 23 -4.57 -6.88 -10.72
C GLU A 23 -5.72 -5.90 -10.99
N ASP A 24 -6.76 -5.90 -10.14
CA ASP A 24 -7.88 -4.95 -10.24
C ASP A 24 -7.40 -3.52 -9.93
N LEU A 25 -6.62 -3.35 -8.86
CA LEU A 25 -6.02 -2.04 -8.53
C LEU A 25 -5.04 -1.58 -9.62
N LEU A 26 -4.24 -2.49 -10.18
CA LEU A 26 -3.36 -2.19 -11.30
C LEU A 26 -4.16 -1.71 -12.53
N SER A 27 -5.28 -2.36 -12.82
CA SER A 27 -6.16 -2.01 -13.94
C SER A 27 -6.80 -0.63 -13.75
N ILE A 28 -7.35 -0.33 -12.57
CA ILE A 28 -7.91 0.99 -12.26
C ILE A 28 -6.83 2.07 -12.39
N MET A 29 -5.63 1.82 -11.86
CA MET A 29 -4.52 2.76 -11.97
C MET A 29 -4.18 3.06 -13.44
N SER A 30 -4.15 2.03 -14.29
CA SER A 30 -3.94 2.22 -15.73
C SER A 30 -5.04 3.02 -16.41
N TYR A 31 -6.31 2.79 -16.07
CA TYR A 31 -7.43 3.57 -16.62
C TYR A 31 -7.41 5.04 -16.17
N VAL A 32 -7.09 5.29 -14.91
CA VAL A 32 -7.03 6.64 -14.35
C VAL A 32 -5.86 7.44 -14.91
N THR A 33 -4.70 6.81 -15.07
CA THR A 33 -3.46 7.50 -15.48
C THR A 33 -3.20 7.47 -16.98
N GLY A 34 -3.82 6.54 -17.71
CA GLY A 34 -3.50 6.27 -19.12
C GLY A 34 -2.08 5.69 -19.33
N LYS A 35 -1.47 5.12 -18.28
CA LYS A 35 -0.09 4.61 -18.27
C LYS A 35 0.00 3.21 -17.67
N ALA A 36 1.16 2.58 -17.81
CA ALA A 36 1.47 1.36 -17.05
C ALA A 36 1.39 1.65 -15.54
N PRO A 37 0.86 0.71 -14.73
CA PRO A 37 0.69 0.94 -13.31
C PRO A 37 2.04 0.90 -12.61
N VAL A 38 2.15 1.61 -11.50
CA VAL A 38 3.41 1.85 -10.81
C VAL A 38 3.29 1.39 -9.37
N VAL A 39 4.12 0.41 -9.00
CA VAL A 39 4.14 -0.19 -7.66
C VAL A 39 5.46 0.14 -6.99
N PHE A 40 5.44 0.67 -5.77
CA PHE A 40 6.66 0.89 -5.00
C PHE A 40 6.98 -0.31 -4.10
N PRO A 41 8.27 -0.67 -3.96
CA PRO A 41 8.67 -1.79 -3.11
C PRO A 41 8.45 -1.44 -1.63
N ILE A 42 8.09 -2.45 -0.87
CA ILE A 42 7.99 -2.40 0.59
C ILE A 42 8.72 -3.60 1.19
N THR A 43 9.14 -3.45 2.43
CA THR A 43 9.84 -4.46 3.21
C THR A 43 9.00 -4.91 4.39
N THR A 44 9.41 -6.01 5.04
CA THR A 44 8.77 -6.43 6.29
C THR A 44 8.85 -5.35 7.37
N GLN A 45 9.89 -4.51 7.39
CA GLN A 45 10.02 -3.44 8.38
C GLN A 45 8.89 -2.41 8.24
N ASP A 46 8.56 -2.02 7.00
CA ASP A 46 7.55 -1.00 6.68
C ASP A 46 6.13 -1.35 7.15
N ILE A 47 5.87 -2.63 7.42
CA ILE A 47 4.58 -3.15 7.89
C ILE A 47 4.56 -3.45 9.40
N THR A 48 5.59 -3.01 10.12
CA THR A 48 5.67 -3.08 11.60
C THR A 48 5.41 -1.71 12.24
N PRO A 49 5.06 -1.64 13.54
CA PRO A 49 4.79 -0.36 14.20
C PRO A 49 6.00 0.56 14.26
N TYR A 50 5.81 1.84 13.95
CA TYR A 50 6.85 2.88 14.00
C TYR A 50 7.63 3.00 15.30
N GLY A 51 7.01 2.66 16.43
CA GLY A 51 7.65 2.79 17.75
C GLY A 51 8.79 1.80 18.01
N ASN A 52 9.03 0.84 17.10
CA ASN A 52 10.02 -0.22 17.30
C ASN A 52 11.47 0.16 16.92
N ASN A 53 11.73 1.42 16.57
CA ASN A 53 13.03 1.95 16.16
C ASN A 53 13.64 1.30 14.91
N LEU A 54 12.87 0.57 14.11
CA LEU A 54 13.30 0.11 12.79
C LEU A 54 13.24 1.26 11.77
N TYR A 55 13.95 1.09 10.66
CA TYR A 55 13.79 1.97 9.52
C TYR A 55 12.45 1.67 8.82
N HIS A 56 11.75 2.72 8.43
CA HIS A 56 10.52 2.64 7.64
C HIS A 56 10.61 3.66 6.50
N LEU A 57 10.08 3.31 5.34
CA LEU A 57 9.98 4.19 4.17
C LEU A 57 9.30 5.52 4.55
N ASN A 58 8.08 5.42 5.10
CA ASN A 58 7.25 6.49 5.64
C ASN A 58 5.98 5.87 6.28
N SER A 59 5.08 6.72 6.80
CA SER A 59 3.95 6.27 7.61
C SER A 59 2.79 5.69 6.81
N ILE A 60 2.93 5.56 5.48
CA ILE A 60 1.83 5.20 4.57
C ILE A 60 1.24 3.82 4.86
N LEU A 61 2.05 2.89 5.39
CA LEU A 61 1.60 1.55 5.75
C LEU A 61 1.33 1.36 7.24
N GLN A 62 1.49 2.38 8.08
CA GLN A 62 1.18 2.26 9.50
C GLN A 62 -0.25 1.79 9.80
N PRO A 63 -1.29 2.15 9.03
CA PRO A 63 -2.62 1.60 9.23
C PRO A 63 -2.67 0.06 9.23
N CYS A 64 -1.77 -0.61 8.49
CA CYS A 64 -1.74 -2.08 8.44
C CYS A 64 -1.37 -2.74 9.77
N THR A 65 -0.82 -2.00 10.73
CA THR A 65 -0.50 -2.51 12.07
C THR A 65 -1.71 -2.45 13.03
N ALA A 66 -2.75 -1.69 12.67
CA ALA A 66 -3.90 -1.42 13.53
C ALA A 66 -5.22 -2.01 12.99
N THR A 67 -5.18 -2.81 11.91
CA THR A 67 -6.37 -3.38 11.27
C THR A 67 -6.12 -4.79 10.74
N SER A 68 -7.19 -5.58 10.65
CA SER A 68 -7.21 -6.86 9.91
C SER A 68 -7.66 -6.70 8.45
N ALA A 69 -8.14 -5.52 8.07
CA ALA A 69 -8.50 -5.21 6.68
C ALA A 69 -7.24 -5.17 5.79
N PRO A 70 -7.37 -5.48 4.47
CA PRO A 70 -6.27 -5.25 3.54
C PRO A 70 -5.96 -3.75 3.44
N VAL A 71 -4.67 -3.41 3.42
CA VAL A 71 -4.16 -2.04 3.32
C VAL A 71 -3.27 -1.91 2.10
N VAL A 72 -3.51 -0.84 1.32
CA VAL A 72 -2.68 -0.45 0.18
C VAL A 72 -2.31 1.01 0.35
N GLY A 73 -1.01 1.32 0.34
CA GLY A 73 -0.52 2.68 0.37
C GLY A 73 -0.65 3.33 -1.00
N VAL A 74 -1.16 4.56 -1.07
CA VAL A 74 -1.24 5.38 -2.29
C VAL A 74 -0.34 6.60 -2.12
N ALA A 75 0.83 6.58 -2.74
CA ALA A 75 1.85 7.61 -2.57
C ALA A 75 1.86 8.56 -3.78
N LEU A 76 1.85 9.88 -3.53
CA LEU A 76 2.22 10.84 -4.58
C LEU A 76 3.72 10.74 -4.84
N THR A 77 4.11 10.78 -6.11
CA THR A 77 5.48 10.55 -6.55
C THR A 77 5.94 11.60 -7.54
N ALA A 78 7.24 11.90 -7.53
CA ALA A 78 7.90 12.80 -8.45
C ALA A 78 9.13 12.11 -9.07
N GLU A 79 9.58 12.59 -10.23
CA GLU A 79 10.80 12.09 -10.89
C GLU A 79 12.08 12.58 -10.21
N THR A 80 12.01 13.74 -9.56
CA THR A 80 13.11 14.32 -8.80
C THR A 80 12.79 14.34 -7.31
N ALA A 81 13.82 14.36 -6.48
CA ALA A 81 13.64 14.51 -5.05
C ALA A 81 13.04 15.88 -4.75
N VAL A 82 11.80 15.90 -4.28
CA VAL A 82 11.12 17.10 -3.82
C VAL A 82 10.92 16.97 -2.30
N PRO A 83 11.43 17.92 -1.49
CA PRO A 83 11.15 17.92 -0.06
C PRO A 83 9.65 17.92 0.20
N GLY A 84 9.17 17.17 1.20
CA GLY A 84 7.73 17.07 1.47
C GLY A 84 7.06 18.41 1.77
N CYS A 85 7.81 19.35 2.37
CA CYS A 85 7.37 20.71 2.66
C CYS A 85 7.43 21.67 1.46
N ALA A 86 8.00 21.25 0.32
CA ALA A 86 8.14 22.10 -0.86
C ALA A 86 6.89 22.04 -1.74
N THR A 87 6.58 23.14 -2.43
CA THR A 87 5.39 23.29 -3.30
C THR A 87 5.28 22.22 -4.39
N GLY A 88 6.39 21.63 -4.81
CA GLY A 88 6.41 20.59 -5.83
C GLY A 88 5.99 19.20 -5.37
N SER A 89 5.80 18.98 -4.05
CA SER A 89 5.44 17.66 -3.49
C SER A 89 3.98 17.29 -3.71
N SER A 90 3.14 18.27 -4.05
CA SER A 90 1.68 18.18 -4.07
C SER A 90 1.11 18.82 -5.34
N GLN A 91 1.50 18.28 -6.50
CA GLN A 91 1.01 18.73 -7.79
C GLN A 91 -0.48 18.40 -7.94
N VAL A 92 -1.26 19.37 -8.42
CA VAL A 92 -2.73 19.24 -8.52
C VAL A 92 -3.13 18.04 -9.38
N SER A 93 -2.46 17.82 -10.51
CA SER A 93 -2.73 16.68 -11.40
C SER A 93 -2.50 15.34 -10.70
N ASP A 94 -1.45 15.27 -9.87
CA ASP A 94 -1.02 14.02 -9.25
C ASP A 94 -1.97 13.66 -8.10
N ILE A 95 -2.40 14.68 -7.34
CA ILE A 95 -3.47 14.56 -6.34
C ILE A 95 -4.79 14.13 -6.99
N GLU A 96 -5.18 14.78 -8.08
CA GLU A 96 -6.44 14.48 -8.78
C GLU A 96 -6.48 13.02 -9.25
N MET A 97 -5.40 12.54 -9.87
CA MET A 97 -5.30 11.14 -10.30
C MET A 97 -5.37 10.17 -9.10
N ALA A 98 -4.66 10.46 -8.00
CA ALA A 98 -4.71 9.61 -6.81
C ALA A 98 -6.11 9.57 -6.16
N VAL A 99 -6.80 10.72 -6.13
CA VAL A 99 -8.18 10.82 -5.62
C VAL A 99 -9.15 10.05 -6.53
N ARG A 100 -9.03 10.23 -7.86
CA ARG A 100 -9.87 9.50 -8.83
C ARG A 100 -9.68 7.99 -8.71
N PHE A 101 -8.43 7.55 -8.56
CA PHE A 101 -8.11 6.15 -8.29
C PHE A 101 -8.82 5.63 -7.04
N ALA A 102 -8.77 6.36 -5.92
CA ALA A 102 -9.43 5.95 -4.68
C ALA A 102 -10.97 5.87 -4.84
N ILE A 103 -11.58 6.81 -5.57
CA ILE A 103 -13.03 6.82 -5.85
C ILE A 103 -13.42 5.62 -6.70
N GLU A 104 -12.70 5.35 -7.79
CA GLU A 104 -13.00 4.22 -8.67
C GLU A 104 -12.79 2.88 -7.96
N ALA A 105 -11.72 2.75 -7.15
CA ALA A 105 -11.51 1.56 -6.33
C ALA A 105 -12.65 1.34 -5.32
N ALA A 106 -13.13 2.41 -4.67
CA ALA A 106 -14.26 2.33 -3.74
C ALA A 106 -15.56 1.91 -4.45
N LYS A 107 -15.82 2.43 -5.66
CA LYS A 107 -16.99 2.06 -6.47
C LYS A 107 -16.93 0.59 -6.86
N GLU A 108 -15.84 0.14 -7.47
CA GLU A 108 -15.71 -1.25 -7.92
C GLU A 108 -15.72 -2.25 -6.75
N PHE A 109 -15.11 -1.89 -5.61
CA PHE A 109 -15.19 -2.69 -4.39
C PHE A 109 -16.62 -2.76 -3.86
N GLY A 110 -17.33 -1.63 -3.81
CA GLY A 110 -18.74 -1.57 -3.40
C GLY A 110 -19.69 -2.36 -4.29
N GLU A 111 -19.34 -2.53 -5.56
CA GLU A 111 -20.06 -3.35 -6.55
C GLU A 111 -19.61 -4.83 -6.55
N GLY A 112 -18.62 -5.21 -5.74
CA GLY A 112 -18.07 -6.57 -5.70
C GLY A 112 -17.23 -6.96 -6.92
N LYS A 113 -16.74 -5.99 -7.69
CA LYS A 113 -15.93 -6.18 -8.90
C LYS A 113 -14.43 -6.14 -8.63
N LEU A 114 -14.02 -5.54 -7.52
CA LEU A 114 -12.62 -5.41 -7.12
C LEU A 114 -12.32 -6.26 -5.89
N SER A 115 -11.21 -7.00 -5.94
CA SER A 115 -10.61 -7.67 -4.80
C SER A 115 -9.24 -7.08 -4.50
N PHE A 116 -9.03 -6.66 -3.24
CA PHE A 116 -7.72 -6.17 -2.78
C PHE A 116 -6.68 -7.29 -2.69
N TYR A 117 -7.11 -8.54 -2.56
CA TYR A 117 -6.27 -9.73 -2.47
C TYR A 117 -7.08 -10.98 -2.80
N ASN A 118 -6.39 -12.10 -3.07
CA ASN A 118 -7.03 -13.41 -3.22
C ASN A 118 -7.23 -14.05 -1.84
N ASP A 119 -8.49 -14.23 -1.44
CA ASP A 119 -8.84 -14.76 -0.12
C ASP A 119 -8.47 -16.25 0.06
N GLU A 120 -8.60 -17.07 -0.99
CA GLU A 120 -8.22 -18.49 -0.95
C GLU A 120 -6.72 -18.65 -0.78
N GLU A 121 -5.93 -17.87 -1.51
CA GLU A 121 -4.47 -17.86 -1.41
C GLU A 121 -4.01 -17.38 -0.04
N PHE A 122 -4.64 -16.33 0.51
CA PHE A 122 -4.34 -15.85 1.86
C PHE A 122 -4.62 -16.93 2.93
N ARG A 123 -5.79 -17.58 2.87
CA ARG A 123 -6.11 -18.69 3.78
C ARG A 123 -5.10 -19.83 3.68
N LEU A 124 -4.65 -20.16 2.47
CA LEU A 124 -3.62 -21.16 2.26
C LEU A 124 -2.28 -20.73 2.86
N MET A 125 -1.86 -19.47 2.68
CA MET A 125 -0.65 -18.92 3.29
C MET A 125 -0.70 -19.02 4.82
N VAL A 126 -1.81 -18.64 5.44
CA VAL A 126 -1.99 -18.75 6.90
C VAL A 126 -1.94 -20.21 7.36
N LYS A 127 -2.55 -21.13 6.60
CA LYS A 127 -2.48 -22.58 6.89
C LYS A 127 -1.05 -23.13 6.81
N LEU A 128 -0.26 -22.67 5.82
CA LEU A 128 1.09 -23.17 5.57
C LEU A 128 2.14 -22.55 6.50
N TYR A 129 2.00 -21.27 6.83
CA TYR A 129 3.05 -20.49 7.50
C TYR A 129 2.62 -19.90 8.85
N GLY A 130 1.36 -20.08 9.25
CA GLY A 130 0.81 -19.56 10.50
C GLY A 130 0.36 -18.10 10.42
N SER A 131 -0.01 -17.52 11.57
CA SER A 131 -0.39 -16.11 11.62
C SER A 131 0.85 -15.21 11.72
N MET A 132 0.87 -14.15 10.90
CA MET A 132 1.90 -13.10 10.94
C MET A 132 1.46 -11.87 11.74
N ALA A 133 0.32 -11.94 12.46
CA ALA A 133 -0.21 -10.81 13.24
C ALA A 133 0.75 -10.30 14.32
N HIS A 134 1.71 -11.13 14.77
CA HIS A 134 2.75 -10.70 15.69
C HIS A 134 3.65 -9.59 15.12
N LEU A 135 3.80 -9.49 13.79
CA LEU A 135 4.52 -8.40 13.12
C LEU A 135 3.80 -7.05 13.21
N GLN A 136 2.49 -7.06 13.48
CA GLN A 136 1.70 -5.85 13.70
C GLN A 136 1.89 -5.27 15.12
N THR A 137 2.71 -5.91 15.95
CA THR A 137 3.00 -5.48 17.33
C THR A 137 4.41 -4.89 17.45
N MET A 138 4.75 -4.36 18.63
CA MET A 138 6.11 -3.87 18.93
C MET A 138 7.17 -5.00 18.96
N GLY A 139 6.77 -6.24 18.69
CA GLY A 139 7.59 -7.43 18.81
C GLY A 139 7.70 -7.89 20.27
N ASN A 140 8.57 -8.86 20.50
CA ASN A 140 8.89 -9.32 21.84
C ASN A 140 9.87 -8.34 22.49
N THR A 141 9.36 -7.20 22.95
CA THR A 141 10.05 -6.35 23.91
C THR A 141 9.99 -7.08 25.25
N GLY A 142 10.92 -8.01 25.47
CA GLY A 142 11.01 -8.72 26.75
C GLY A 142 11.07 -7.72 27.90
N ASP A 143 10.29 -7.99 28.94
CA ASP A 143 10.69 -7.66 30.31
C ASP A 143 11.84 -8.60 30.72
#